data_AF-A0A7S3RLS1-F1
#
_entry.id   AF-A0A7S3RLS1-F1
#
_cell.length_a   1.000
_cell.length_b   1.000
_cell.length_c   1.000
_cell.angle_alpha   90.00
_cell.angle_beta   90.00
_cell.angle_gamma   90.00
#
_symmetry.space_group_name_H-M   'P 1'
#
loop_
_entity.id
_entity.type
_entity.pdbx_description
1 polymer ?
#
loop_
_entity_poly.entity_id
_entity_poly.type
_entity_poly.pdbx_seq_one_letter_code
_entity_poly.pdbx_strand_id
1 'polypeptide(L)'
;DAFGYVVLAHGLSWISNLYLSINVSLARRTLDVKYPALYAPDSHPQAEEFNCVQRGHQNFLETWAPVQVAMLVNGIVHPKFAATCGAIWAAGRIIYGYGYKTKGPDGRYLGGAISHLGDL
;
A
#
# COMPACT_ATOMS: atom_id res chain seq x y z
N ASP A 1 -2.28 -16.59 23.08
CA ASP A 1 -1.28 -17.08 22.11
C ASP A 1 -0.63 -15.87 21.42
N ALA A 2 0.69 -15.88 21.22
CA ALA A 2 1.42 -14.81 20.55
C ALA A 2 1.09 -14.73 19.05
N PHE A 3 0.58 -15.79 18.43
CA PHE A 3 0.17 -15.76 17.02
C PHE A 3 -0.95 -14.74 16.75
N GLY A 4 -1.74 -14.36 17.77
CA GLY A 4 -2.74 -13.30 17.66
C GLY A 4 -2.17 -11.95 17.18
N TYR A 5 -0.90 -11.65 17.46
CA TYR A 5 -0.24 -10.44 16.95
C TYR A 5 -0.05 -10.50 15.43
N VAL A 6 0.20 -11.68 14.87
CA VAL A 6 0.36 -11.88 13.42
C VAL A 6 -0.98 -11.64 12.72
N VAL A 7 -2.07 -12.10 13.32
CA VAL A 7 -3.44 -11.85 12.81
C VAL A 7 -3.78 -10.36 12.86
N LEU A 8 -3.41 -9.67 13.95
CA LEU A 8 -3.58 -8.21 14.05
C LEU A 8 -2.76 -7.46 12.99
N ALA A 9 -1.49 -7.85 12.79
CA ALA A 9 -0.65 -7.26 11.74
C ALA A 9 -1.23 -7.52 10.34
N HIS A 10 -1.80 -8.71 10.10
CA HIS A 10 -2.55 -8.99 8.88
C HIS A 10 -3.73 -8.03 8.72
N GLY A 11 -4.53 -7.84 9.77
CA GLY A 11 -5.64 -6.88 9.79
C GLY A 11 -5.20 -5.43 9.50
N LEU A 12 -4.04 -4.99 10.02
CA LEU A 12 -3.49 -3.67 9.72
C LEU A 12 -3.21 -3.49 8.21
N SER A 13 -2.71 -4.52 7.54
CA SER A 13 -2.49 -4.46 6.08
C SER A 13 -3.79 -4.25 5.29
N TRP A 14 -4.93 -4.78 5.76
CA TRP A 14 -6.23 -4.53 5.16
C TRP A 14 -6.67 -3.08 5.31
N ILE A 15 -6.35 -2.45 6.45
CA ILE A 15 -6.60 -1.01 6.64
C ILE A 15 -5.76 -0.20 5.64
N SER A 16 -4.50 -0.56 5.40
CA SER A 16 -3.67 0.06 4.36
C SER A 16 -4.29 -0.11 2.96
N ASN A 17 -4.79 -1.30 2.63
CA ASN A 17 -5.49 -1.54 1.36
C ASN A 17 -6.75 -0.67 1.21
N LEU A 18 -7.56 -0.59 2.26
CA LEU A 18 -8.77 0.22 2.28
C LEU A 18 -8.45 1.71 2.08
N TYR A 19 -7.43 2.22 2.78
CA TYR A 19 -6.95 3.59 2.63
C TYR A 19 -6.55 3.89 1.17
N LEU A 20 -5.75 3.04 0.55
CA LEU A 20 -5.31 3.22 -0.84
C LEU A 20 -6.48 3.13 -1.83
N SER A 21 -7.38 2.16 -1.63
CA SER A 21 -8.57 1.97 -2.46
C SER A 21 -9.53 3.16 -2.40
N ILE A 22 -9.73 3.73 -1.20
CA ILE A 22 -10.53 4.94 -1.01
C ILE A 22 -9.88 6.13 -1.73
N ASN A 23 -8.56 6.30 -1.62
CA ASN A 23 -7.87 7.38 -2.33
C ASN A 23 -8.00 7.26 -3.84
N VAL A 24 -7.88 6.06 -4.42
CA VAL A 24 -8.13 5.82 -5.85
C VAL A 24 -9.57 6.21 -6.20
N SER A 25 -10.54 5.80 -5.40
CA SER A 25 -11.97 6.08 -5.65
C SER A 25 -12.28 7.58 -5.57
N LEU A 26 -11.68 8.29 -4.62
CA LEU A 26 -11.82 9.74 -4.48
C LEU A 26 -11.10 10.48 -5.63
N ALA A 27 -9.87 10.09 -5.96
CA ALA A 27 -9.12 10.66 -7.09
C ALA A 27 -9.90 10.46 -8.39
N ARG A 28 -10.49 9.28 -8.59
CA ARG A 28 -11.33 8.98 -9.74
C ARG A 28 -12.51 9.94 -9.89
N ARG A 29 -13.20 10.22 -8.78
CA ARG A 29 -14.37 11.12 -8.75
C ARG A 29 -13.99 12.59 -8.93
N THR A 30 -12.87 13.00 -8.34
CA THR A 30 -12.43 14.40 -8.36
C THR A 30 -11.74 14.78 -9.66
N LEU A 31 -11.05 13.84 -10.31
CA LEU A 31 -10.32 14.01 -11.55
C LEU A 31 -11.10 13.51 -12.78
N ASP A 32 -12.40 13.19 -12.64
CA ASP A 32 -13.31 12.71 -13.70
C ASP A 32 -12.78 11.54 -14.58
N VAL A 33 -12.03 10.60 -13.99
CA VAL A 33 -11.50 9.44 -14.71
C VAL A 33 -12.54 8.31 -14.74
N LYS A 34 -13.30 8.17 -15.82
CA LYS A 34 -14.39 7.18 -15.88
C LYS A 34 -13.89 5.72 -15.93
N TYR A 35 -14.64 4.82 -15.31
CA TYR A 35 -14.48 3.38 -15.55
C TYR A 35 -14.79 3.05 -17.03
N PRO A 36 -14.16 2.02 -17.63
CA PRO A 36 -13.26 1.02 -17.05
C PRO A 36 -11.77 1.39 -17.09
N ALA A 37 -11.42 2.66 -17.37
CA ALA A 37 -10.03 3.07 -17.51
C ALA A 37 -9.25 2.84 -16.21
N LEU A 38 -8.17 2.04 -16.31
CA LEU A 38 -7.28 1.77 -15.19
C LEU A 38 -6.45 3.02 -14.85
N TYR A 39 -5.86 3.62 -15.87
CA TYR A 39 -5.10 4.87 -15.81
C TYR A 39 -5.83 5.98 -16.56
N ALA A 40 -5.53 7.23 -16.22
CA ALA A 40 -5.99 8.37 -16.98
C ALA A 40 -5.26 8.39 -18.35
N PRO A 41 -5.97 8.74 -19.44
CA PRO A 41 -5.35 8.85 -20.75
C PRO A 41 -4.33 9.99 -20.78
N ASP A 42 -3.30 9.89 -21.62
CA ASP A 42 -2.21 10.87 -21.71
C ASP A 42 -2.70 12.29 -22.07
N SER A 43 -3.87 12.39 -22.71
CA SER A 43 -4.51 13.67 -23.03
C SER A 43 -5.18 14.34 -21.82
N HIS A 44 -5.28 13.66 -20.67
CA HIS A 44 -5.95 14.19 -19.48
C HIS A 44 -5.06 15.22 -18.76
N PRO A 45 -5.54 16.44 -18.47
CA PRO A 45 -4.71 17.49 -17.86
C PRO A 45 -4.07 17.10 -16.53
N GLN A 46 -4.73 16.21 -15.77
CA GLN A 46 -4.29 15.71 -14.48
C GLN A 46 -3.97 14.20 -14.52
N ALA A 47 -3.50 13.71 -15.68
CA ALA A 47 -3.20 12.29 -15.86
C ALA A 47 -2.19 11.78 -14.81
N GLU A 48 -1.11 12.55 -14.59
CA GLU A 48 -0.05 12.18 -13.66
C GLU A 48 -0.56 12.03 -12.22
N GLU A 49 -1.40 12.95 -11.76
CA GLU A 49 -1.96 12.94 -10.40
C GLU A 49 -2.79 11.68 -10.15
N PHE A 50 -3.71 11.36 -11.06
CA PHE A 50 -4.50 10.12 -10.97
C PHE A 50 -3.61 8.88 -11.08
N ASN A 51 -2.69 8.87 -12.04
CA ASN A 51 -1.82 7.72 -12.30
C ASN A 51 -0.88 7.44 -11.13
N CYS A 52 -0.42 8.46 -10.41
CA CYS A 52 0.35 8.34 -9.18
C CYS A 52 -0.44 7.63 -8.07
N VAL A 53 -1.67 8.07 -7.81
CA VAL A 53 -2.55 7.44 -6.80
C VAL A 53 -2.85 5.99 -7.19
N GLN A 54 -3.19 5.75 -8.46
CA GLN A 54 -3.47 4.42 -8.98
C GLN A 54 -2.25 3.49 -8.89
N ARG A 55 -1.06 3.96 -9.30
CA ARG A 55 0.18 3.18 -9.24
C ARG A 55 0.56 2.86 -7.79
N GLY A 56 0.34 3.78 -6.86
CA GLY A 56 0.53 3.55 -5.43
C GLY A 56 -0.28 2.36 -4.90
N HIS A 57 -1.56 2.28 -5.27
CA HIS A 57 -2.43 1.17 -4.89
C HIS A 57 -2.07 -0.13 -5.62
N GLN A 58 -1.78 -0.10 -6.92
CA GLN A 58 -1.38 -1.31 -7.64
C GLN A 58 -0.08 -1.90 -7.11
N ASN A 59 0.91 -1.07 -6.79
CA ASN A 59 2.15 -1.56 -6.20
C ASN A 59 1.90 -2.22 -4.82
N PHE A 60 0.83 -1.83 -4.11
CA PHE A 60 0.45 -2.48 -2.87
C PHE A 60 -0.08 -3.88 -3.17
N LEU A 61 -1.00 -4.00 -4.13
CA LEU A 61 -1.57 -5.29 -4.52
C LEU A 61 -0.51 -6.27 -5.05
N GLU A 62 0.49 -5.79 -5.80
CA GLU A 62 1.63 -6.56 -6.30
C GLU A 62 2.49 -7.16 -5.17
N THR A 63 2.65 -6.43 -4.06
CA THR A 63 3.54 -6.81 -2.95
C THR A 63 2.80 -7.41 -1.77
N TRP A 64 1.49 -7.20 -1.64
CA TRP A 64 0.72 -7.61 -0.48
C TRP A 64 0.69 -9.13 -0.31
N ALA A 65 0.33 -9.88 -1.35
CA ALA A 65 0.27 -11.34 -1.26
C ALA A 65 1.59 -11.99 -0.79
N PRO A 66 2.76 -11.72 -1.43
CA PRO A 66 4.01 -12.33 -1.00
C PRO A 66 4.42 -11.92 0.43
N VAL A 67 4.23 -10.66 0.81
CA VAL A 67 4.56 -10.18 2.18
C VAL A 67 3.67 -10.84 3.23
N GLN A 68 2.37 -10.97 2.97
CA GLN A 68 1.47 -11.64 3.92
C GLN A 68 1.81 -13.12 4.08
N VAL A 69 2.18 -13.82 3.00
CA VAL A 69 2.63 -15.22 3.07
C VAL A 69 3.90 -15.32 3.91
N ALA A 70 4.92 -14.50 3.63
CA ALA A 70 6.17 -14.50 4.38
C ALA A 70 5.95 -14.20 5.88
N MET A 71 5.11 -13.22 6.20
CA MET A 71 4.75 -12.87 7.58
C MET A 71 4.03 -14.03 8.29
N LEU A 72 3.05 -14.67 7.64
CA LEU A 72 2.30 -15.77 8.23
C LEU A 72 3.19 -16.99 8.49
N VAL A 73 4.05 -17.36 7.55
CA VAL A 73 4.98 -18.49 7.69
C VAL A 73 6.00 -18.21 8.81
N ASN A 74 6.66 -17.05 8.80
CA ASN A 74 7.60 -16.68 9.86
C ASN A 74 6.89 -16.55 11.22
N GLY A 75 5.62 -16.13 11.22
CA GLY A 75 4.81 -15.97 12.42
C GLY A 75 4.54 -17.27 13.18
N ILE A 76 4.65 -18.44 12.53
CA ILE A 76 4.50 -19.75 13.18
C ILE A 76 5.61 -19.96 14.23
N VAL A 77 6.83 -19.53 13.91
CA VAL A 77 8.01 -19.73 14.77
C VAL A 77 8.35 -18.47 15.56
N HIS A 78 8.20 -17.30 14.95
CA HIS A 78 8.58 -16.00 15.51
C HIS A 78 7.41 -14.99 15.46
N PRO A 79 6.29 -15.24 16.16
CA PRO A 79 5.04 -14.49 16.00
C PRO A 79 5.18 -12.98 16.28
N LYS A 80 5.90 -12.60 17.33
CA LYS A 80 6.08 -11.18 17.69
C LYS A 80 6.93 -10.45 16.65
N PHE A 81 8.03 -11.06 16.22
CA PHE A 81 8.94 -10.47 15.24
C PHE A 81 8.23 -10.30 13.89
N ALA A 82 7.59 -11.36 13.38
CA ALA A 82 6.82 -11.30 12.14
C ALA A 82 5.71 -10.24 12.20
N ALA A 83 4.98 -10.15 13.32
CA ALA A 83 3.95 -9.13 13.50
C ALA A 83 4.53 -7.70 13.49
N THR A 84 5.69 -7.46 14.11
CA THR A 84 6.36 -6.17 14.08
C THR A 84 6.79 -5.79 12.67
N CYS A 85 7.40 -6.71 11.92
CA CYS A 85 7.77 -6.51 10.52
C CYS A 85 6.55 -6.18 9.65
N GLY A 86 5.45 -6.94 9.79
CA GLY A 86 4.20 -6.69 9.07
C GLY A 86 3.56 -5.34 9.41
N ALA A 87 3.64 -4.90 10.67
CA ALA A 87 3.15 -3.58 11.09
C ALA A 87 3.99 -2.44 10.51
N ILE A 88 5.32 -2.58 10.51
CA ILE A 88 6.25 -1.63 9.88
C ILE A 88 5.95 -1.53 8.38
N TRP A 89 5.80 -2.68 7.72
CA TRP A 89 5.46 -2.74 6.31
C TRP A 89 4.14 -2.01 6.00
N ALA A 90 3.08 -2.33 6.73
CA ALA A 90 1.75 -1.75 6.54
C ALA A 90 1.73 -0.22 6.75
N ALA A 91 2.46 0.28 7.75
CA ALA A 91 2.64 1.72 7.98
C ALA A 91 3.41 2.38 6.83
N GLY A 92 4.48 1.74 6.35
CA GLY A 92 5.22 2.18 5.18
C GLY A 92 4.35 2.32 3.94
N ARG A 93 3.40 1.40 3.72
CA ARG A 93 2.45 1.45 2.58
C ARG A 93 1.50 2.65 2.63
N ILE A 94 1.08 3.07 3.82
CA ILE A 94 0.26 4.27 3.99
C ILE A 94 1.08 5.52 3.63
N ILE A 95 2.31 5.60 4.14
CA ILE A 95 3.24 6.71 3.85
C ILE A 95 3.58 6.74 2.36
N TYR A 96 3.79 5.57 1.73
CA TYR A 96 4.07 5.43 0.30
C TYR A 96 2.95 5.99 -0.55
N GLY A 97 1.70 5.58 -0.29
CA GLY A 97 0.53 6.07 -1.03
C GLY A 97 0.27 7.55 -0.80
N TYR A 98 0.40 8.03 0.44
CA TYR A 98 0.27 9.45 0.77
C TYR A 98 1.34 10.30 0.07
N GLY A 99 2.59 9.82 0.06
CA GLY A 99 3.69 10.46 -0.64
C GLY A 99 3.45 10.54 -2.15
N TYR A 100 3.04 9.44 -2.78
CA TYR A 100 2.68 9.40 -4.20
C TYR A 100 1.58 10.41 -4.54
N LYS A 101 0.55 10.50 -3.68
CA LYS A 101 -0.57 11.42 -3.87
C LYS A 101 -0.16 12.89 -3.77
N THR A 102 0.77 13.23 -2.89
CA THR A 102 1.08 14.64 -2.54
C THR A 102 2.28 15.21 -3.26
N LYS A 103 3.26 14.37 -3.62
CA LYS A 103 4.55 14.80 -4.19
C LYS A 103 4.88 14.08 -5.49
N GLY A 104 3.89 13.42 -6.11
CA GLY A 104 4.09 12.66 -7.34
C GLY A 104 5.04 11.47 -7.15
N PRO A 105 5.74 11.03 -8.23
CA PRO A 105 6.56 9.82 -8.22
C PRO A 105 7.66 9.80 -7.16
N ASP A 106 8.29 10.94 -6.89
CA ASP A 106 9.39 11.02 -5.93
C ASP A 106 8.93 11.02 -4.46
N GLY A 107 7.64 11.28 -4.22
CA GLY A 107 7.05 11.19 -2.88
C GLY A 107 7.07 9.78 -2.28
N ARG A 108 7.32 8.76 -3.10
CA ARG A 108 7.25 7.35 -2.72
C ARG A 108 8.44 6.86 -1.89
N TYR A 109 9.60 7.49 -1.98
CA TYR A 109 10.86 6.91 -1.48
C TYR A 109 10.85 6.65 0.03
N LEU A 110 10.32 7.59 0.83
CA LEU A 110 10.27 7.43 2.29
C LEU A 110 9.42 6.23 2.70
N GLY A 111 8.19 6.16 2.20
CA GLY A 111 7.30 5.02 2.48
C GLY A 111 7.87 3.71 1.93
N GLY A 112 8.57 3.76 0.80
CA GLY A 112 9.21 2.61 0.19
C GLY A 112 10.34 2.06 1.04
N ALA A 113 11.21 2.92 1.57
CA ALA A 113 12.27 2.52 2.48
C ALA A 113 11.73 1.91 3.78
N ILE A 114 10.68 2.50 4.36
CA ILE A 114 10.02 1.97 5.56
C ILE A 114 9.37 0.61 5.27
N SER A 115 8.65 0.48 4.16
CA SER A 115 8.08 -0.80 3.76
C SER A 115 9.16 -1.85 3.56
N HIS A 116 10.28 -1.49 2.92
CA HIS A 116 11.34 -2.44 2.65
C HIS A 116 12.02 -2.95 3.93
N LEU A 117 12.17 -2.09 4.95
CA LEU A 117 12.64 -2.51 6.27
C LEU A 117 11.72 -3.56 6.93
N GLY A 118 10.44 -3.61 6.55
CA GLY A 118 9.48 -4.57 7.08
C GLY A 118 9.32 -5.84 6.26
N ASP A 119 9.76 -5.88 5.00
CA ASP A 119 9.65 -7.05 4.11
C ASP A 119 10.99 -7.68 3.67
N LEU A 120 12.11 -7.16 4.17
CA LEU A 120 13.41 -7.84 4.20
C LEU A 120 13.39 -9.06 5.12
#